data_AF-A0A1Y2WCE2-F1
#
_entry.id   AF-A0A1Y2WCE2-F1
#
_cell.length_a   1.000
_cell.length_b   1.000
_cell.length_c   1.000
_cell.angle_alpha   90.00
_cell.angle_beta   90.00
_cell.angle_gamma   90.00
#
_symmetry.space_group_name_H-M   'P 1'
#
loop_
_entity.id
_entity.type
_entity.pdbx_description
1 polymer ?
#
loop_
_entity_poly.entity_id
_entity_poly.type
_entity_poly.pdbx_seq_one_letter_code
_entity_poly.pdbx_strand_id
1 'polypeptide(L)'
;IDYIEPDVEVSIASFTTQSAAPWGLARLSSRNPGASDYNYDESAGEDTYAYIIDTGIYVDHPEFEGRASFGANFVNSSKENTDENGHGTHVAGTTGSKTYGVAKKTNLIAVKVLGANGAGAISQVIAGLQWAVDDATSKERIGKAVANISLGAIKLLASSVNTASAAAVQAGLFLAVAAGNGNLDAGQFSPASEPTVCTVGATEANDTRAGFSNYGSFIDVFAPGVDIVSTWNNGSTGVISGTSMATPHITGLAAYLLALEGRRDPVALCNRIQELATPGIVTDSLSANNLLAYNGLV
;
A
#
# COMPACT_ATOMS: atom_id res chain seq x y z
N ILE A 1 -10.80 38.40 -14.89
CA ILE A 1 -11.19 37.66 -13.67
C ILE A 1 -10.45 36.35 -13.81
N ASP A 2 -9.32 36.20 -13.11
CA ASP A 2 -8.37 35.11 -13.39
C ASP A 2 -8.62 33.85 -12.55
N TYR A 3 -9.57 33.90 -11.61
CA TYR A 3 -10.19 32.72 -11.01
C TYR A 3 -11.48 33.09 -10.26
N ILE A 4 -12.34 32.09 -10.10
CA ILE A 4 -13.47 32.06 -9.18
C ILE A 4 -13.20 30.85 -8.28
N GLU A 5 -12.99 31.08 -6.99
CA GLU A 5 -12.92 30.01 -5.98
C GLU A 5 -14.31 29.88 -5.34
N PRO A 6 -14.94 28.68 -5.38
CA PRO A 6 -16.15 28.42 -4.62
C PRO A 6 -15.84 28.48 -3.12
N ASP A 7 -16.77 29.02 -2.35
CA ASP A 7 -16.70 29.04 -0.89
C ASP A 7 -16.65 27.61 -0.36
N VAL A 8 -15.67 27.31 0.50
CA VAL A 8 -15.53 26.00 1.16
C VAL A 8 -15.59 26.23 2.66
N GLU A 9 -16.45 25.49 3.36
CA GLU A 9 -16.48 25.53 4.83
C GLU A 9 -15.14 25.04 5.39
N VAL A 10 -14.50 25.90 6.18
CA VAL A 10 -13.31 25.55 6.96
C VAL A 10 -13.77 25.11 8.35
N SER A 11 -13.67 23.82 8.63
CA SER A 11 -13.86 23.29 9.99
C SER A 11 -12.52 23.22 10.73
N ILE A 12 -12.57 23.26 12.06
CA ILE A 12 -11.41 23.00 12.91
C ILE A 12 -11.03 21.53 12.70
N ALA A 13 -9.94 21.24 12.00
CA ALA A 13 -9.50 19.86 11.76
C ALA A 13 -9.19 19.18 13.10
N SER A 14 -10.11 18.34 13.61
CA SER A 14 -9.83 17.48 14.74
C SER A 14 -9.16 16.21 14.25
N PHE A 15 -7.83 16.23 14.19
CA PHE A 15 -7.05 15.02 13.97
C PHE A 15 -6.93 14.20 15.26
N THR A 16 -6.86 12.89 15.10
CA THR A 16 -6.51 11.95 16.17
C THR A 16 -4.99 11.74 16.20
N THR A 17 -4.43 11.60 17.39
CA THR A 17 -3.01 11.32 17.59
C THR A 17 -2.82 9.94 18.22
N GLN A 18 -2.05 9.08 17.56
CA GLN A 18 -1.46 7.89 18.17
C GLN A 18 -0.05 8.25 18.66
N SER A 19 0.13 8.35 19.98
CA SER A 19 1.45 8.56 20.56
C SER A 19 2.33 7.33 20.46
N ALA A 20 3.64 7.54 20.33
CA ALA A 20 4.63 6.46 20.24
C ALA A 20 4.32 5.43 19.13
N ALA A 21 3.89 5.93 17.97
CA ALA A 21 3.60 5.13 16.80
C ALA A 21 4.88 4.55 16.18
N PRO A 22 4.79 3.43 15.43
CA PRO A 22 5.87 2.98 14.56
C PRO A 22 6.40 4.12 13.69
N TRP A 23 7.72 4.18 13.51
CA TRP A 23 8.38 5.30 12.84
C TRP A 23 7.79 5.56 11.45
N GLY A 24 7.41 4.51 10.72
CA GLY A 24 6.82 4.64 9.38
C GLY A 24 5.47 5.37 9.39
N LEU A 25 4.62 5.12 10.39
CA LEU A 25 3.37 5.86 10.56
C LEU A 25 3.65 7.32 10.92
N ALA A 26 4.49 7.56 11.92
CA ALA A 26 4.85 8.91 12.35
C ALA A 26 5.47 9.72 11.20
N ARG A 27 6.30 9.09 10.37
CA ARG A 27 6.92 9.70 9.20
C ARG A 27 5.90 10.07 8.13
N LEU A 28 4.85 9.28 7.95
CA LEU A 28 3.77 9.54 6.99
C LEU A 28 2.93 10.77 7.37
N SER A 29 2.89 11.14 8.65
CA SER A 29 2.16 12.33 9.14
C SER A 29 3.09 13.48 9.57
N SER A 30 4.34 13.48 9.15
CA SER A 30 5.31 14.53 9.46
C SER A 30 6.09 14.96 8.22
N ARG A 31 6.41 16.25 8.11
CA ARG A 31 7.32 16.74 7.07
C ARG A 31 8.78 16.48 7.40
N ASN A 32 9.12 16.32 8.67
CA ASN A 32 10.49 16.09 9.16
C ASN A 32 10.64 14.67 9.73
N PRO A 33 11.81 14.04 9.60
CA PRO A 33 12.11 12.78 10.27
C PRO A 33 12.19 12.95 11.79
N GLY A 34 12.13 11.84 12.53
CA GLY A 34 12.24 11.84 13.99
C GLY A 34 10.94 12.13 14.76
N ALA A 35 9.81 12.29 14.05
CA ALA A 35 8.49 12.27 14.68
C ALA A 35 8.22 10.91 15.35
N SER A 36 7.49 10.92 16.46
CA SER A 36 7.12 9.71 17.21
C SER A 36 5.60 9.51 17.32
N ASP A 37 4.83 10.48 16.85
CA ASP A 37 3.38 10.45 16.89
C ASP A 37 2.83 10.32 15.46
N TYR A 38 1.79 9.51 15.30
CA TYR A 38 1.03 9.43 14.06
C TYR A 38 -0.26 10.22 14.19
N ASN A 39 -0.36 11.30 13.42
CA ASN A 39 -1.56 12.14 13.33
C ASN A 39 -2.37 11.73 12.10
N TYR A 40 -3.68 11.55 12.25
CA TYR A 40 -4.58 11.13 11.18
C TYR A 40 -6.00 11.65 11.42
N ASP A 41 -6.77 11.88 10.36
CA ASP A 41 -8.20 12.19 10.48
C ASP A 41 -9.00 10.97 10.99
N GLU A 42 -10.04 11.23 11.79
CA GLU A 42 -10.83 10.20 12.46
C GLU A 42 -11.64 9.29 11.51
N SER A 43 -11.82 9.68 10.25
CA SER A 43 -12.34 8.80 9.19
C SER A 43 -11.47 7.55 9.05
N ALA A 44 -10.15 7.65 9.20
CA ALA A 44 -9.19 6.54 9.27
C ALA A 44 -9.38 5.42 8.22
N GLY A 45 -9.88 5.75 7.01
CA GLY A 45 -10.17 4.76 5.96
C GLY A 45 -11.48 3.98 6.15
N GLU A 46 -12.43 4.46 6.96
CA GLU A 46 -13.74 3.84 7.15
C GLU A 46 -14.50 3.71 5.80
N ASP A 47 -15.24 2.60 5.65
CA ASP A 47 -15.95 2.23 4.41
C ASP A 47 -15.06 2.16 3.15
N THR A 48 -13.79 1.79 3.33
CA THR A 48 -12.90 1.41 2.23
C THR A 48 -12.48 -0.06 2.34
N TYR A 49 -11.94 -0.60 1.25
CA TYR A 49 -11.66 -2.02 1.09
C TYR A 49 -10.27 -2.21 0.49
N ALA A 50 -9.33 -2.70 1.28
CA ALA A 50 -7.97 -3.00 0.87
C ALA A 50 -7.79 -4.50 0.56
N TYR A 51 -7.61 -4.81 -0.72
CA TYR A 51 -7.30 -6.15 -1.20
C TYR A 51 -5.78 -6.42 -1.07
N ILE A 52 -5.42 -7.39 -0.24
CA ILE A 52 -4.02 -7.77 -0.01
C ILE A 52 -3.73 -9.00 -0.86
N ILE A 53 -3.10 -8.76 -2.02
CA ILE A 53 -2.75 -9.80 -3.00
C ILE A 53 -1.36 -10.34 -2.66
N ASP A 54 -1.30 -11.37 -1.82
CA ASP A 54 -0.06 -11.80 -1.15
C ASP A 54 -0.11 -13.30 -0.70
N THR A 55 0.52 -13.67 0.43
CA THR A 55 0.50 -15.02 1.02
C THR A 55 -0.79 -15.37 1.77
N GLY A 56 -1.75 -14.45 1.80
CA GLY A 56 -2.96 -14.51 2.61
C GLY A 56 -2.90 -13.57 3.81
N ILE A 57 -3.90 -13.63 4.69
CA ILE A 57 -3.92 -12.91 5.97
C ILE A 57 -4.34 -13.90 7.05
N TYR A 58 -3.68 -13.88 8.21
CA TYR A 58 -4.22 -14.46 9.43
C TYR A 58 -5.34 -13.55 9.96
N VAL A 59 -6.57 -13.77 9.47
CA VAL A 59 -7.71 -12.85 9.69
C VAL A 59 -8.15 -12.74 11.15
N ASP A 60 -7.86 -13.75 11.96
CA ASP A 60 -8.18 -13.79 13.40
C ASP A 60 -7.18 -13.02 14.26
N HIS A 61 -6.19 -12.35 13.66
CA HIS A 61 -5.25 -11.52 14.41
C HIS A 61 -6.00 -10.40 15.16
N PRO A 62 -5.83 -10.24 16.50
CA PRO A 62 -6.60 -9.28 17.29
C PRO A 62 -6.52 -7.82 16.79
N GLU A 63 -5.36 -7.43 16.25
CA GLU A 63 -5.09 -6.14 15.61
C GLU A 63 -6.01 -5.77 14.44
N PHE A 64 -6.69 -6.73 13.82
CA PHE A 64 -7.66 -6.44 12.76
C PHE A 64 -9.07 -6.18 13.28
N GLU A 65 -9.36 -6.49 14.56
CA GLU A 65 -10.66 -6.20 15.20
C GLU A 65 -11.88 -6.69 14.40
N GLY A 66 -11.73 -7.81 13.68
CA GLY A 66 -12.77 -8.39 12.82
C GLY A 66 -12.95 -7.72 11.45
N ARG A 67 -12.13 -6.73 11.09
CA ARG A 67 -12.16 -6.03 9.79
C ARG A 67 -11.42 -6.77 8.68
N ALA A 68 -10.66 -7.81 9.02
CA ALA A 68 -10.01 -8.67 8.05
C ALA A 68 -10.91 -9.87 7.69
N SER A 69 -10.97 -10.21 6.41
CA SER A 69 -11.74 -11.35 5.90
C SER A 69 -10.97 -12.07 4.79
N PHE A 70 -11.23 -13.36 4.63
CA PHE A 70 -10.60 -14.15 3.58
C PHE A 70 -11.45 -14.11 2.31
N GLY A 71 -10.85 -13.63 1.21
CA GLY A 71 -11.52 -13.50 -0.08
C GLY A 71 -11.37 -14.76 -0.93
N ALA A 72 -10.14 -15.01 -1.42
CA ALA A 72 -9.86 -16.12 -2.32
C ALA A 72 -8.44 -16.68 -2.14
N ASN A 73 -8.28 -17.96 -2.49
CA ASN A 73 -7.00 -18.67 -2.48
C ASN A 73 -6.76 -19.33 -3.85
N PHE A 74 -5.72 -18.86 -4.55
CA PHE A 74 -5.29 -19.36 -5.86
C PHE A 74 -4.09 -20.30 -5.77
N VAL A 75 -3.55 -20.52 -4.57
CA VAL A 75 -2.39 -21.38 -4.33
C VAL A 75 -2.81 -22.84 -4.41
N ASN A 76 -2.17 -23.60 -5.30
CA ASN A 76 -2.49 -25.01 -5.47
C ASN A 76 -1.85 -25.91 -4.40
N SER A 77 -0.71 -25.49 -3.84
CA SER A 77 0.06 -26.26 -2.86
C SER A 77 -0.55 -26.27 -1.45
N SER A 78 -1.48 -25.36 -1.14
CA SER A 78 -2.20 -25.32 0.13
C SER A 78 -3.65 -24.92 -0.09
N LYS A 79 -4.57 -25.67 0.51
CA LYS A 79 -6.02 -25.36 0.51
C LYS A 79 -6.45 -24.54 1.73
N GLU A 80 -5.51 -24.26 2.64
CA GLU A 80 -5.79 -23.49 3.84
C GLU A 80 -6.00 -22.01 3.50
N ASN A 81 -7.15 -21.49 3.91
CA ASN A 81 -7.53 -20.08 3.79
C ASN A 81 -6.95 -19.28 4.95
N THR A 82 -5.64 -19.32 5.09
CA THR A 82 -4.86 -18.59 6.09
C THR A 82 -3.49 -18.20 5.51
N ASP A 83 -2.78 -17.32 6.19
CA ASP A 83 -1.39 -16.99 5.87
C ASP A 83 -0.43 -18.00 6.53
N GLU A 84 0.27 -18.76 5.70
CA GLU A 84 1.25 -19.75 6.16
C GLU A 84 2.70 -19.22 6.13
N ASN A 85 2.89 -17.97 5.72
CA ASN A 85 4.21 -17.35 5.59
C ASN A 85 4.43 -16.22 6.61
N GLY A 86 3.46 -15.32 6.76
CA GLY A 86 3.56 -14.13 7.61
C GLY A 86 3.64 -12.82 6.82
N HIS A 87 4.19 -12.84 5.60
CA HIS A 87 4.38 -11.65 4.78
C HIS A 87 3.06 -10.91 4.48
N GLY A 88 2.04 -11.63 4.01
CA GLY A 88 0.73 -11.03 3.72
C GLY A 88 0.03 -10.48 4.97
N THR A 89 0.15 -11.14 6.11
CA THR A 89 -0.33 -10.62 7.41
C THR A 89 0.42 -9.35 7.81
N HIS A 90 1.73 -9.28 7.59
CA HIS A 90 2.54 -8.08 7.91
C HIS A 90 2.14 -6.88 7.07
N VAL A 91 2.01 -7.07 5.76
CA VAL A 91 1.55 -6.05 4.81
C VAL A 91 0.12 -5.58 5.12
N ALA A 92 -0.79 -6.51 5.44
CA ALA A 92 -2.15 -6.18 5.86
C ALA A 92 -2.16 -5.34 7.14
N GLY A 93 -1.27 -5.66 8.09
CA GLY A 93 -1.11 -4.90 9.32
C GLY A 93 -0.70 -3.45 9.08
N THR A 94 0.31 -3.22 8.22
CA THR A 94 0.78 -1.87 7.88
C THR A 94 -0.30 -1.09 7.12
N THR A 95 -1.12 -1.79 6.34
CA THR A 95 -2.25 -1.17 5.62
C THR A 95 -3.34 -0.69 6.59
N GLY A 96 -3.78 -1.54 7.53
CA GLY A 96 -5.01 -1.25 8.27
C GLY A 96 -5.19 -1.92 9.63
N SER A 97 -4.14 -2.45 10.28
CA SER A 97 -4.26 -2.85 11.70
C SER A 97 -4.54 -1.64 12.60
N LYS A 98 -5.10 -1.90 13.79
CA LYS A 98 -5.36 -0.89 14.81
C LYS A 98 -4.09 -0.12 15.18
N THR A 99 -3.01 -0.82 15.52
CA THR A 99 -1.81 -0.23 16.12
C THR A 99 -0.77 0.11 15.05
N TYR A 100 -0.59 -0.74 14.04
CA TYR A 100 0.48 -0.62 13.05
C TYR A 100 -0.01 -0.10 11.69
N GLY A 101 -1.32 0.08 11.52
CA GLY A 101 -1.93 0.46 10.25
C GLY A 101 -2.03 1.95 10.02
N VAL A 102 -1.93 2.34 8.75
CA VAL A 102 -2.25 3.69 8.25
C VAL A 102 -3.77 3.93 8.26
N ALA A 103 -4.54 3.10 7.55
CA ALA A 103 -6.00 3.21 7.48
C ALA A 103 -6.68 2.32 8.53
N LYS A 104 -6.69 2.78 9.78
CA LYS A 104 -7.09 1.99 10.96
C LYS A 104 -8.54 1.49 10.97
N LYS A 105 -9.40 1.95 10.07
CA LYS A 105 -10.80 1.51 9.92
C LYS A 105 -11.11 0.89 8.55
N THR A 106 -10.12 0.71 7.67
CA THR A 106 -10.34 0.01 6.40
C THR A 106 -10.66 -1.47 6.61
N ASN A 107 -11.41 -2.05 5.68
CA ASN A 107 -11.64 -3.49 5.61
C ASN A 107 -10.51 -4.16 4.83
N LEU A 108 -9.95 -5.25 5.36
CA LEU A 108 -8.85 -5.98 4.74
C LEU A 108 -9.38 -7.27 4.11
N ILE A 109 -9.05 -7.51 2.85
CA ILE A 109 -9.53 -8.67 2.09
C ILE A 109 -8.32 -9.48 1.61
N ALA A 110 -8.17 -10.70 2.13
CA ALA A 110 -7.07 -11.57 1.74
C ALA A 110 -7.28 -12.17 0.36
N VAL A 111 -6.31 -11.98 -0.54
CA VAL A 111 -6.24 -12.65 -1.84
C VAL A 111 -4.92 -13.41 -1.90
N LYS A 112 -4.98 -14.70 -1.57
CA LYS A 112 -3.79 -15.55 -1.45
C LYS A 112 -3.35 -16.04 -2.83
N VAL A 113 -2.21 -15.55 -3.29
CA VAL A 113 -1.58 -15.91 -4.58
C VAL A 113 -0.18 -16.50 -4.39
N LEU A 114 0.40 -16.36 -3.19
CA LEU A 114 1.69 -16.95 -2.80
C LEU A 114 1.50 -18.01 -1.70
N GLY A 115 2.25 -19.11 -1.79
CA GLY A 115 2.22 -20.17 -0.79
C GLY A 115 3.07 -19.87 0.45
N ALA A 116 3.18 -20.85 1.35
CA ALA A 116 3.93 -20.77 2.60
C ALA A 116 5.42 -20.37 2.43
N ASN A 117 6.02 -20.64 1.27
CA ASN A 117 7.40 -20.26 0.94
C ASN A 117 7.52 -18.86 0.31
N GLY A 118 6.43 -18.08 0.24
CA GLY A 118 6.41 -16.76 -0.38
C GLY A 118 6.46 -16.79 -1.92
N ALA A 119 6.24 -17.94 -2.55
CA ALA A 119 6.29 -18.10 -4.00
C ALA A 119 4.94 -18.49 -4.59
N GLY A 120 4.69 -18.07 -5.83
CA GLY A 120 3.49 -18.37 -6.60
C GLY A 120 3.73 -18.20 -8.09
N ALA A 121 2.90 -18.84 -8.91
CA ALA A 121 2.96 -18.71 -10.35
C ALA A 121 2.36 -17.37 -10.80
N ILE A 122 2.90 -16.81 -11.89
CA ILE A 122 2.36 -15.58 -12.51
C ILE A 122 0.86 -15.71 -12.81
N SER A 123 0.41 -16.89 -13.26
CA SER A 123 -1.01 -17.15 -13.50
C SER A 123 -1.88 -17.03 -12.25
N GLN A 124 -1.37 -17.38 -11.06
CA GLN A 124 -2.08 -17.24 -9.79
C GLN A 124 -2.19 -15.77 -9.37
N VAL A 125 -1.14 -14.99 -9.60
CA VAL A 125 -1.14 -13.54 -9.36
C VAL A 125 -2.17 -12.85 -10.26
N ILE A 126 -2.17 -13.15 -11.56
CA ILE A 126 -3.14 -12.59 -12.52
C ILE A 126 -4.57 -13.01 -12.14
N ALA A 127 -4.78 -14.28 -11.77
CA ALA A 127 -6.10 -14.75 -11.33
C ALA A 127 -6.58 -14.04 -10.05
N GLY A 128 -5.68 -13.82 -9.08
CA GLY A 128 -5.99 -13.06 -7.86
C GLY A 128 -6.35 -11.61 -8.14
N LEU A 129 -5.63 -10.96 -9.05
CA LEU A 129 -5.93 -9.59 -9.47
C LEU A 129 -7.28 -9.49 -10.17
N GLN A 130 -7.56 -10.39 -11.12
CA GLN A 130 -8.87 -10.45 -11.78
C GLN A 130 -9.99 -10.65 -10.76
N TRP A 131 -9.82 -11.58 -9.82
CA TRP A 131 -10.82 -11.83 -8.78
C TRP A 131 -11.06 -10.62 -7.88
N ALA A 132 -10.00 -9.88 -7.52
CA ALA A 132 -10.14 -8.66 -6.71
C ALA A 132 -10.98 -7.60 -7.42
N VAL A 133 -10.77 -7.42 -8.73
CA VAL A 133 -11.59 -6.53 -9.57
C VAL A 133 -13.05 -7.00 -9.64
N ASP A 134 -13.28 -8.29 -9.86
CA ASP A 134 -14.62 -8.86 -9.97
C ASP A 134 -15.38 -8.77 -8.63
N ASP A 135 -14.73 -9.07 -7.50
CA ASP A 135 -15.29 -8.93 -6.16
C ASP A 135 -15.60 -7.45 -5.84
N ALA A 136 -14.67 -6.54 -6.14
CA ALA A 136 -14.88 -5.11 -5.92
C ALA A 136 -16.02 -4.56 -6.77
N THR A 137 -16.14 -5.01 -8.02
CA THR A 137 -17.21 -4.59 -8.94
C THR A 137 -18.56 -5.13 -8.49
N SER A 138 -18.65 -6.43 -8.23
CA SER A 138 -19.91 -7.09 -7.86
C SER A 138 -20.47 -6.62 -6.51
N LYS A 139 -19.60 -6.14 -5.60
CA LYS A 139 -19.98 -5.58 -4.30
C LYS A 139 -20.04 -4.05 -4.29
N GLU A 140 -19.99 -3.39 -5.45
CA GLU A 140 -20.10 -1.93 -5.59
C GLU A 140 -19.02 -1.15 -4.81
N ARG A 141 -17.82 -1.73 -4.70
CA ARG A 141 -16.66 -1.18 -3.98
C ARG A 141 -15.72 -0.38 -4.88
N ILE A 142 -15.89 -0.40 -6.20
CA ILE A 142 -15.10 0.41 -7.12
C ILE A 142 -15.17 1.90 -6.73
N GLY A 143 -14.02 2.57 -6.73
CA GLY A 143 -13.86 3.93 -6.19
C GLY A 143 -13.72 4.02 -4.67
N LYS A 144 -13.87 2.90 -3.93
CA LYS A 144 -13.57 2.73 -2.50
C LYS A 144 -12.59 1.57 -2.23
N ALA A 145 -12.17 0.89 -3.29
CA ALA A 145 -11.29 -0.27 -3.26
C ALA A 145 -9.87 0.11 -3.65
N VAL A 146 -8.91 -0.40 -2.90
CA VAL A 146 -7.47 -0.31 -3.17
C VAL A 146 -6.87 -1.70 -3.10
N ALA A 147 -5.76 -1.94 -3.79
CA ALA A 147 -5.04 -3.20 -3.68
C ALA A 147 -3.55 -2.99 -3.48
N ASN A 148 -2.98 -3.85 -2.64
CA ASN A 148 -1.56 -3.94 -2.39
C ASN A 148 -0.99 -5.15 -3.13
N ILE A 149 0.03 -4.93 -3.96
CA ILE A 149 0.81 -6.00 -4.60
C ILE A 149 2.27 -5.87 -4.15
N SER A 150 2.62 -6.58 -3.08
CA SER A 150 3.94 -6.58 -2.46
C SER A 150 4.75 -7.84 -2.78
N LEU A 151 4.60 -8.32 -4.01
CA LEU A 151 5.30 -9.50 -4.49
C LEU A 151 6.72 -9.11 -4.89
N GLY A 152 7.71 -9.91 -4.49
CA GLY A 152 9.09 -9.74 -4.93
C GLY A 152 9.14 -9.59 -6.45
N ALA A 153 9.60 -8.44 -6.90
CA ALA A 153 9.45 -7.99 -8.27
C ALA A 153 9.97 -9.05 -9.26
N ILE A 154 9.12 -9.50 -10.18
CA ILE A 154 9.44 -10.57 -11.13
C ILE A 154 10.55 -10.04 -12.04
N LYS A 155 11.76 -10.62 -11.94
CA LYS A 155 12.99 -10.19 -12.67
C LYS A 155 12.93 -10.44 -14.18
N LEU A 156 11.75 -10.59 -14.74
CA LEU A 156 11.49 -10.76 -16.16
C LEU A 156 10.25 -9.93 -16.43
N LEU A 157 10.34 -8.99 -17.39
CA LEU A 157 9.22 -8.20 -17.88
C LEU A 157 8.08 -9.14 -18.29
N ALA A 158 7.21 -9.46 -17.32
CA ALA A 158 6.08 -10.31 -17.51
C ALA A 158 4.99 -9.39 -18.02
N SER A 159 4.99 -9.15 -19.34
CA SER A 159 4.01 -8.28 -20.00
C SER A 159 2.58 -8.62 -19.60
N SER A 160 2.28 -9.89 -19.34
CA SER A 160 0.98 -10.34 -18.84
C SER A 160 0.59 -9.75 -17.49
N VAL A 161 1.53 -9.56 -16.55
CA VAL A 161 1.25 -8.97 -15.23
C VAL A 161 1.05 -7.46 -15.36
N ASN A 162 1.84 -6.77 -16.18
CA ASN A 162 1.62 -5.34 -16.46
C ASN A 162 0.25 -5.14 -17.13
N THR A 163 -0.08 -5.91 -18.16
CA THR A 163 -1.39 -5.86 -18.82
C THR A 163 -2.54 -6.11 -17.86
N ALA A 164 -2.43 -7.11 -16.98
CA ALA A 164 -3.45 -7.38 -15.97
C ALA A 164 -3.57 -6.22 -14.97
N SER A 165 -2.45 -5.62 -14.58
CA SER A 165 -2.40 -4.46 -13.69
C SER A 165 -3.06 -3.23 -14.31
N ALA A 166 -2.73 -2.92 -15.57
CA ALA A 166 -3.37 -1.84 -16.33
C ALA A 166 -4.88 -2.06 -16.46
N ALA A 167 -5.33 -3.29 -16.73
CA ALA A 167 -6.74 -3.63 -16.82
C ALA A 167 -7.48 -3.45 -15.48
N ALA A 168 -6.85 -3.80 -14.36
CA ALA A 168 -7.42 -3.59 -13.03
C ALA A 168 -7.53 -2.10 -12.67
N VAL A 169 -6.51 -1.30 -12.99
CA VAL A 169 -6.55 0.16 -12.85
C VAL A 169 -7.66 0.75 -13.72
N GLN A 170 -7.77 0.33 -14.98
CA GLN A 170 -8.83 0.76 -15.90
C GLN A 170 -10.24 0.40 -15.39
N ALA A 171 -10.38 -0.73 -14.67
CA ALA A 171 -11.63 -1.12 -14.02
C ALA A 171 -11.95 -0.31 -12.75
N GLY A 172 -11.06 0.60 -12.33
CA GLY A 172 -11.26 1.50 -11.19
C GLY A 172 -10.70 0.99 -9.87
N LEU A 173 -9.84 -0.05 -9.88
CA LEU A 173 -9.12 -0.53 -8.70
C LEU A 173 -7.75 0.15 -8.60
N PHE A 174 -7.51 0.93 -7.55
CA PHE A 174 -6.18 1.49 -7.30
C PHE A 174 -5.19 0.39 -6.93
N LEU A 175 -4.01 0.41 -7.54
CA LEU A 175 -2.94 -0.56 -7.28
C LEU A 175 -1.68 0.15 -6.76
N ALA A 176 -1.30 -0.12 -5.52
CA ALA A 176 0.04 0.17 -5.03
C ALA A 176 0.93 -1.07 -5.21
N VAL A 177 2.10 -0.89 -5.82
CA VAL A 177 3.00 -2.00 -6.14
C VAL A 177 4.41 -1.76 -5.61
N ALA A 178 5.07 -2.81 -5.14
CA ALA A 178 6.46 -2.74 -4.70
C ALA A 178 7.41 -2.50 -5.90
N ALA A 179 8.30 -1.53 -5.80
CA ALA A 179 9.31 -1.26 -6.83
C ALA A 179 10.31 -2.41 -7.02
N GLY A 180 10.54 -3.21 -5.97
CA GLY A 180 11.48 -4.32 -5.93
C GLY A 180 12.74 -4.01 -5.11
N ASN A 181 13.46 -5.08 -4.75
CA ASN A 181 14.56 -5.03 -3.78
C ASN A 181 15.93 -5.40 -4.39
N GLY A 182 16.15 -5.00 -5.65
CA GLY A 182 17.34 -5.37 -6.41
C GLY A 182 18.43 -4.29 -6.46
N ASN A 183 18.15 -3.07 -5.96
CA ASN A 183 18.94 -1.87 -6.24
C ASN A 183 19.19 -1.69 -7.75
N LEU A 184 18.12 -1.82 -8.53
CA LEU A 184 18.11 -1.75 -9.99
C LEU A 184 17.00 -0.82 -10.47
N ASP A 185 17.01 -0.50 -11.76
CA ASP A 185 15.92 0.26 -12.38
C ASP A 185 14.60 -0.53 -12.31
N ALA A 186 13.57 0.06 -11.69
CA ALA A 186 12.24 -0.52 -11.53
C ALA A 186 11.56 -0.84 -12.86
N GLY A 187 11.95 -0.15 -13.94
CA GLY A 187 11.52 -0.42 -15.31
C GLY A 187 11.89 -1.82 -15.82
N GLN A 188 12.75 -2.57 -15.12
CA GLN A 188 13.09 -3.96 -15.44
C GLN A 188 12.16 -4.99 -14.77
N PHE A 189 11.17 -4.55 -14.00
CA PHE A 189 10.37 -5.42 -13.15
C PHE A 189 8.87 -5.23 -13.37
N SER A 190 8.10 -6.30 -13.17
CA SER A 190 6.64 -6.27 -13.24
C SER A 190 6.02 -6.61 -11.87
N PRO A 191 4.93 -5.93 -11.44
CA PRO A 191 4.21 -4.85 -12.13
C PRO A 191 4.80 -3.44 -12.01
N ALA A 192 5.96 -3.27 -11.36
CA ALA A 192 6.56 -1.94 -11.11
C ALA A 192 6.81 -1.07 -12.37
N SER A 193 6.94 -1.69 -13.55
CA SER A 193 7.11 -1.01 -14.83
C SER A 193 5.79 -0.66 -15.55
N GLU A 194 4.63 -0.91 -14.94
CA GLU A 194 3.35 -0.54 -15.51
C GLU A 194 3.04 0.95 -15.21
N PRO A 195 2.93 1.85 -16.21
CA PRO A 195 2.79 3.29 -15.95
C PRO A 195 1.52 3.72 -15.21
N THR A 196 0.49 2.87 -15.17
CA THR A 196 -0.81 3.21 -14.60
C THR A 196 -0.98 2.81 -13.13
N VAL A 197 -0.07 2.01 -12.57
CA VAL A 197 -0.07 1.67 -11.13
C VAL A 197 0.73 2.70 -10.33
N CYS A 198 0.61 2.67 -9.00
CA CYS A 198 1.39 3.51 -8.10
C CYS A 198 2.58 2.71 -7.54
N THR A 199 3.76 2.90 -8.11
CA THR A 199 4.98 2.15 -7.79
C THR A 199 5.75 2.78 -6.65
N VAL A 200 6.05 1.97 -5.63
CA VAL A 200 6.51 2.44 -4.32
C VAL A 200 7.95 2.02 -4.04
N GLY A 201 8.82 3.01 -3.88
CA GLY A 201 10.19 2.86 -3.38
C GLY A 201 10.26 2.83 -1.85
N ALA A 202 11.33 2.28 -1.29
CA ALA A 202 11.54 2.17 0.16
C ALA A 202 12.55 3.18 0.69
N THR A 203 12.28 3.69 1.89
CA THR A 203 13.17 4.58 2.66
C THR A 203 13.51 4.02 4.04
N GLU A 204 14.64 4.48 4.56
CA GLU A 204 15.05 4.37 5.95
C GLU A 204 14.49 5.54 6.78
N ALA A 205 14.55 5.42 8.12
CA ALA A 205 14.03 6.43 9.04
C ALA A 205 14.74 7.79 8.98
N ASN A 206 15.91 7.85 8.34
CA ASN A 206 16.71 9.05 8.12
C ASN A 206 16.46 9.71 6.75
N ASP A 207 15.37 9.34 6.07
CA ASP A 207 14.99 9.80 4.72
C ASP A 207 16.00 9.43 3.62
N THR A 208 16.83 8.40 3.82
CA THR A 208 17.66 7.82 2.75
C THR A 208 16.87 6.75 2.02
N ARG A 209 17.00 6.66 0.69
CA ARG A 209 16.51 5.50 -0.06
C ARG A 209 17.16 4.24 0.53
N ALA A 210 16.36 3.24 0.85
CA ALA A 210 16.89 1.97 1.35
C ALA A 210 17.83 1.37 0.31
N GLY A 211 19.02 0.90 0.72
CA GLY A 211 20.06 0.46 -0.22
C GLY A 211 19.65 -0.69 -1.16
N PHE A 212 18.60 -1.45 -0.82
CA PHE A 212 18.01 -2.48 -1.68
C PHE A 212 16.93 -1.95 -2.63
N SER A 213 16.32 -0.79 -2.36
CA SER A 213 15.16 -0.30 -3.11
C SER A 213 15.54 -0.09 -4.57
N ASN A 214 14.74 -0.63 -5.48
CA ASN A 214 14.77 -0.22 -6.86
C ASN A 214 14.45 1.27 -7.00
N TYR A 215 14.85 1.84 -8.13
CA TYR A 215 14.82 3.27 -8.42
C TYR A 215 14.46 3.52 -9.90
N GLY A 216 14.43 4.78 -10.33
CA GLY A 216 14.28 5.16 -11.74
C GLY A 216 12.99 5.91 -12.03
N SER A 217 12.67 6.09 -13.31
CA SER A 217 11.53 6.91 -13.76
C SER A 217 10.17 6.31 -13.44
N PHE A 218 10.12 5.02 -13.10
CA PHE A 218 8.88 4.31 -12.72
C PHE A 218 8.56 4.44 -11.24
N ILE A 219 9.40 5.06 -10.41
CA ILE A 219 9.03 5.33 -9.02
C ILE A 219 8.05 6.51 -9.00
N ASP A 220 6.87 6.28 -8.43
CA ASP A 220 5.87 7.33 -8.23
C ASP A 220 6.08 8.04 -6.91
N VAL A 221 6.37 7.28 -5.85
CA VAL A 221 6.52 7.78 -4.49
C VAL A 221 7.38 6.83 -3.66
N PHE A 222 8.08 7.38 -2.68
CA PHE A 222 8.77 6.63 -1.65
C PHE A 222 7.93 6.56 -0.38
N ALA A 223 8.06 5.46 0.37
CA ALA A 223 7.46 5.30 1.68
C ALA A 223 8.40 4.55 2.65
N PRO A 224 8.12 4.58 3.97
CA PRO A 224 8.88 3.84 4.97
C PRO A 224 8.97 2.34 4.67
N GLY A 225 10.19 1.80 4.54
CA GLY A 225 10.36 0.39 4.13
C GLY A 225 11.46 -0.38 4.85
N VAL A 226 12.15 0.23 5.82
CA VAL A 226 13.20 -0.44 6.63
C VAL A 226 12.77 -0.53 8.08
N ASP A 227 12.97 -1.69 8.70
CA ASP A 227 12.64 -1.97 10.09
C ASP A 227 11.19 -1.61 10.42
N ILE A 228 10.27 -2.06 9.57
CA ILE A 228 8.84 -1.82 9.71
C ILE A 228 8.25 -2.91 10.61
N VAL A 229 7.73 -2.50 11.76
CA VAL A 229 6.99 -3.35 12.68
C VAL A 229 5.53 -3.46 12.25
N SER A 230 4.99 -4.67 12.21
CA SER A 230 3.59 -4.94 11.91
C SER A 230 3.16 -6.32 12.42
N THR A 231 1.91 -6.71 12.17
CA THR A 231 1.30 -8.00 12.53
C THR A 231 1.99 -9.19 11.87
N TRP A 232 1.84 -10.39 12.45
CA TRP A 232 2.41 -11.64 11.95
C TRP A 232 1.41 -12.81 12.05
N ASN A 233 1.59 -13.86 11.26
CA ASN A 233 0.57 -14.90 11.05
C ASN A 233 0.30 -15.85 12.23
N ASN A 234 0.96 -15.66 13.37
CA ASN A 234 0.76 -16.42 14.60
C ASN A 234 0.11 -15.57 15.72
N GLY A 235 -0.41 -14.39 15.37
CA GLY A 235 -0.97 -13.42 16.31
C GLY A 235 0.06 -12.54 17.03
N SER A 236 1.36 -12.68 16.73
CA SER A 236 2.42 -11.80 17.20
C SER A 236 2.70 -10.68 16.21
N THR A 237 3.74 -9.90 16.46
CA THR A 237 4.27 -8.91 15.51
C THR A 237 5.61 -9.37 14.95
N GLY A 238 6.01 -8.79 13.81
CA GLY A 238 7.32 -8.98 13.18
C GLY A 238 7.91 -7.66 12.70
N VAL A 239 9.24 -7.60 12.58
CA VAL A 239 9.97 -6.45 12.02
C VAL A 239 10.72 -6.94 10.79
N ILE A 240 10.38 -6.40 9.63
CA ILE A 240 11.02 -6.73 8.35
C ILE A 240 11.19 -5.49 7.48
N SER A 241 11.99 -5.65 6.43
CA SER A 241 12.40 -4.57 5.53
C SER A 241 12.18 -4.98 4.07
N GLY A 242 11.74 -4.05 3.25
CA GLY A 242 11.51 -4.25 1.83
C GLY A 242 10.64 -3.14 1.23
N THR A 243 10.67 -3.02 -0.10
CA THR A 243 9.64 -2.26 -0.84
C THR A 243 8.24 -2.84 -0.58
N SER A 244 8.14 -4.14 -0.30
CA SER A 244 6.94 -4.79 0.22
C SER A 244 6.40 -4.19 1.52
N MET A 245 7.23 -3.55 2.35
CA MET A 245 6.80 -2.86 3.57
C MET A 245 6.48 -1.39 3.31
N ALA A 246 7.06 -0.80 2.27
CA ALA A 246 6.74 0.56 1.81
C ALA A 246 5.36 0.63 1.13
N THR A 247 5.06 -0.32 0.23
CA THR A 247 3.78 -0.40 -0.50
C THR A 247 2.52 -0.36 0.36
N PRO A 248 2.41 -1.08 1.49
CA PRO A 248 1.20 -1.03 2.31
C PRO A 248 1.00 0.31 3.01
N HIS A 249 2.04 1.13 3.20
CA HIS A 249 1.85 2.51 3.66
C HIS A 249 1.08 3.32 2.61
N ILE A 250 1.41 3.14 1.32
CA ILE A 250 0.71 3.81 0.20
C ILE A 250 -0.69 3.24 0.00
N THR A 251 -0.86 1.92 0.14
CA THR A 251 -2.18 1.29 0.09
C THR A 251 -3.10 1.83 1.18
N GLY A 252 -2.60 1.90 2.42
CA GLY A 252 -3.35 2.48 3.53
C GLY A 252 -3.58 3.97 3.35
N LEU A 253 -2.60 4.72 2.83
CA LEU A 253 -2.79 6.15 2.55
C LEU A 253 -3.85 6.39 1.47
N ALA A 254 -3.88 5.57 0.42
CA ALA A 254 -4.91 5.62 -0.61
C ALA A 254 -6.31 5.35 -0.02
N ALA A 255 -6.45 4.31 0.81
CA ALA A 255 -7.69 4.02 1.54
C ALA A 255 -8.11 5.18 2.46
N TYR A 256 -7.16 5.76 3.21
CA TYR A 256 -7.39 6.93 4.05
C TYR A 256 -7.91 8.12 3.25
N LEU A 257 -7.27 8.47 2.13
CA LEU A 257 -7.67 9.59 1.27
C LEU A 257 -9.02 9.35 0.59
N LEU A 258 -9.38 8.11 0.23
CA LEU A 258 -10.70 7.80 -0.31
C LEU A 258 -11.82 8.01 0.70
N ALA A 259 -11.57 7.70 1.99
CA ALA A 259 -12.53 7.94 3.06
C ALA A 259 -12.64 9.45 3.37
N LEU A 260 -11.50 10.15 3.42
CA LEU A 260 -11.43 11.57 3.78
C LEU A 260 -11.92 12.50 2.66
N GLU A 261 -11.43 12.29 1.44
CA GLU A 261 -11.63 13.20 0.31
C GLU A 261 -12.65 12.69 -0.72
N GLY A 262 -13.20 11.49 -0.51
CA GLY A 262 -14.16 10.85 -1.38
C GLY A 262 -13.56 10.04 -2.54
N ARG A 263 -14.45 9.45 -3.35
CA ARG A 263 -14.09 8.56 -4.45
C ARG A 263 -13.23 9.27 -5.50
N ARG A 264 -12.16 8.60 -5.96
CA ARG A 264 -11.31 9.06 -7.07
C ARG A 264 -11.02 7.93 -8.06
N ASP A 265 -10.71 8.34 -9.29
CA ASP A 265 -10.02 7.49 -10.25
C ASP A 265 -8.66 7.03 -9.70
N PRO A 266 -8.24 5.77 -9.94
CA PRO A 266 -6.95 5.25 -9.49
C PRO A 266 -5.71 6.11 -9.82
N VAL A 267 -5.59 6.59 -11.05
CA VAL A 267 -4.42 7.39 -11.49
C VAL A 267 -4.47 8.75 -10.80
N ALA A 268 -5.66 9.36 -10.72
CA ALA A 268 -5.86 10.59 -9.97
C ALA A 268 -5.55 10.44 -8.47
N LEU A 269 -5.78 9.26 -7.88
CA LEU A 269 -5.44 8.97 -6.49
C LEU A 269 -3.93 8.85 -6.27
N CYS A 270 -3.20 8.20 -7.18
CA CYS A 270 -1.72 8.19 -7.10
C CYS A 270 -1.15 9.61 -7.26
N ASN A 271 -1.67 10.39 -8.22
CA ASN A 271 -1.27 11.79 -8.40
C ASN A 271 -1.56 12.62 -7.15
N ARG A 272 -2.70 12.40 -6.49
CA ARG A 272 -3.03 13.08 -5.23
C ARG A 272 -2.02 12.74 -4.12
N ILE A 273 -1.59 11.49 -4.03
CA ILE A 273 -0.54 11.07 -3.09
C ILE A 273 0.79 11.78 -3.40
N GLN A 274 1.15 11.90 -4.69
CA GLN A 274 2.34 12.63 -5.12
C GLN A 274 2.27 14.13 -4.81
N GLU A 275 1.11 14.77 -5.00
CA GLU A 275 0.86 16.19 -4.67
C GLU A 275 1.02 16.46 -3.17
N LEU A 276 0.55 15.54 -2.33
CA LEU A 276 0.65 15.65 -0.87
C LEU A 276 2.06 15.37 -0.35
N ALA A 277 2.82 14.51 -1.04
CA ALA A 277 4.14 14.04 -0.64
C ALA A 277 5.12 15.19 -0.33
N THR A 278 6.16 14.89 0.44
CA THR A 278 7.23 15.84 0.75
C THR A 278 8.29 15.75 -0.34
N PRO A 279 8.51 16.83 -1.13
CA PRO A 279 9.39 16.76 -2.29
C PRO A 279 10.86 16.99 -1.92
N GLY A 280 11.76 16.30 -2.64
CA GLY A 280 13.19 16.58 -2.68
C GLY A 280 13.99 16.15 -1.45
N ILE A 281 13.38 15.40 -0.53
CA ILE A 281 14.01 15.05 0.75
C ILE A 281 14.64 13.65 0.80
N VAL A 282 14.28 12.76 -0.13
CA VAL A 282 14.86 11.40 -0.14
C VAL A 282 16.30 11.49 -0.63
N THR A 283 17.25 11.20 0.25
CA THR A 283 18.67 11.16 -0.09
C THR A 283 18.96 9.93 -0.93
N ASP A 284 19.78 10.09 -1.97
CA ASP A 284 20.10 9.04 -2.95
C ASP A 284 18.85 8.44 -3.62
N SER A 285 17.83 9.26 -3.94
CA SER A 285 16.58 8.76 -4.53
C SER A 285 16.77 8.00 -5.84
N LEU A 286 17.80 8.34 -6.63
CA LEU A 286 18.07 7.81 -7.98
C LEU A 286 16.86 7.81 -8.91
N SER A 287 15.89 8.69 -8.64
CA SER A 287 14.58 8.74 -9.29
C SER A 287 14.19 10.20 -9.48
N ALA A 288 13.63 10.54 -10.64
CA ALA A 288 13.20 11.90 -10.94
C ALA A 288 12.11 12.38 -9.95
N ASN A 289 11.19 11.48 -9.61
CA ASN A 289 10.19 11.69 -8.57
C ASN A 289 10.83 11.43 -7.20
N ASN A 290 11.48 12.46 -6.65
CA ASN A 290 11.95 12.45 -5.27
C ASN A 290 10.82 12.92 -4.35
N LEU A 291 9.86 12.03 -4.07
CA LEU A 291 8.66 12.31 -3.31
C LEU A 291 8.54 11.31 -2.15
N LEU A 292 8.51 11.77 -0.90
CA LEU A 292 8.26 10.90 0.27
C LEU A 292 6.82 11.09 0.75
N ALA A 293 6.08 9.99 0.82
CA ALA A 293 4.65 10.00 1.14
C ALA A 293 4.31 10.78 2.41
N TYR A 294 3.23 11.54 2.34
CA TYR A 294 2.71 12.37 3.42
C TYR A 294 1.18 12.39 3.36
N ASN A 295 0.53 12.34 4.52
CA ASN A 295 -0.93 12.20 4.60
C ASN A 295 -1.73 13.50 4.43
N GLY A 296 -1.05 14.65 4.30
CA GLY A 296 -1.69 15.92 3.99
C GLY A 296 -2.33 16.65 5.17
N LEU A 297 -2.21 16.13 6.41
CA LEU A 297 -2.66 16.88 7.58
C LEU A 297 -1.78 18.11 7.80
N VAL A 298 -2.39 19.27 7.98
CA VAL A 298 -1.71 20.55 8.29
C VAL A 298 -2.37 21.15 9.52
#